data_AF-A0A8J7ICY2-F1
#
_entry.id   AF-A0A8J7ICY2-F1
#
_cell.length_a   1.000
_cell.length_b   1.000
_cell.length_c   1.000
_cell.angle_alpha   90.00
_cell.angle_beta   90.00
_cell.angle_gamma   90.00
#
_symmetry.space_group_name_H-M   'P 1'
#
loop_
_entity.id
_entity.type
_entity.pdbx_description
1 polymer ?
#
loop_
_entity_poly.entity_id
_entity_poly.type
_entity_poly.pdbx_seq_one_letter_code
_entity_poly.pdbx_strand_id
1 'polypeptide(L)'
;MKHLVIILPILLAACTSTSTTRLNQNELLITTSADSDCMTAGAFAVASKMAAVETIRHGFERYEILGSSRNSDPNMIYIPSNDDSIFAGDVLDFGSYDASLRVRMFNAGDAGYHQALDARQQLGPEWEKLVENGINSCLS
;
A
#
# COMPACT_ATOMS: atom_id res chain seq x y z
N MET A 1 44.83 25.44 -10.44
CA MET A 1 43.76 25.65 -9.44
C MET A 1 42.78 24.51 -9.60
N LYS A 2 42.71 23.66 -8.59
CA LYS A 2 42.23 22.27 -8.62
C LYS A 2 40.81 22.26 -8.05
N HIS A 3 39.78 22.33 -8.91
CA HIS A 3 38.39 22.28 -8.47
C HIS A 3 37.97 20.82 -8.31
N LEU A 4 38.06 20.34 -7.06
CA LEU A 4 37.52 19.06 -6.63
C LEU A 4 35.99 19.21 -6.50
N VAL A 5 35.26 18.94 -7.57
CA VAL A 5 33.80 18.86 -7.56
C VAL A 5 33.42 17.56 -6.85
N ILE A 6 33.07 17.64 -5.57
CA ILE A 6 32.52 16.53 -4.79
C ILE A 6 31.06 16.38 -5.22
N ILE A 7 30.82 15.44 -6.15
CA ILE A 7 29.47 14.98 -6.49
C ILE A 7 29.02 14.08 -5.34
N LEU A 8 28.29 14.66 -4.38
CA LEU A 8 27.61 13.92 -3.32
C LEU A 8 26.38 13.24 -3.95
N PRO A 9 26.30 11.90 -4.00
CA PRO A 9 25.11 11.25 -4.50
C PRO A 9 24.03 11.45 -3.43
N ILE A 10 23.06 12.31 -3.71
CA ILE A 10 21.81 12.39 -2.94
C ILE A 10 21.11 11.05 -3.20
N LEU A 11 21.24 10.10 -2.28
CA LEU A 11 20.32 8.97 -2.21
C LEU A 11 18.99 9.54 -1.71
N LEU A 12 18.08 9.85 -2.64
CA LEU A 12 16.69 10.13 -2.29
C LEU A 12 16.10 8.82 -1.76
N ALA A 13 16.16 8.65 -0.44
CA ALA A 13 15.37 7.63 0.23
C ALA A 13 13.91 8.07 0.12
N ALA A 14 13.17 7.50 -0.83
CA ALA A 14 11.73 7.67 -0.96
C ALA A 14 11.04 6.93 0.20
N CYS A 15 11.14 7.51 1.40
CA CYS A 15 10.61 6.97 2.63
C CYS A 15 9.08 7.00 2.57
N THR A 16 8.47 5.86 2.85
CA THR A 16 7.04 5.78 3.08
C THR A 16 6.78 5.21 4.47
N SER A 17 5.77 5.75 5.13
CA SER A 17 5.32 5.31 6.44
C SER A 17 3.94 4.70 6.29
N THR A 18 3.76 3.47 6.77
CA THR A 18 2.46 2.80 6.79
C THR A 18 2.01 2.58 8.22
N SER A 19 0.76 2.91 8.52
CA SER A 19 0.10 2.68 9.80
C SER A 19 -1.13 1.79 9.60
N THR A 20 -1.34 0.83 10.51
CA THR A 20 -2.38 -0.19 10.43
C THR A 20 -3.31 -0.07 11.63
N THR A 21 -4.61 0.09 11.36
CA THR A 21 -5.65 0.19 12.38
C THR A 21 -6.62 -0.97 12.22
N ARG A 22 -6.77 -1.81 13.25
CA ARG A 22 -7.76 -2.88 13.22
C ARG A 22 -9.17 -2.32 13.34
N LEU A 23 -10.04 -2.68 12.39
CA LEU A 23 -11.46 -2.30 12.40
C LEU A 23 -12.31 -3.38 13.08
N ASN A 24 -12.00 -4.66 12.86
CA ASN A 24 -12.63 -5.79 13.53
C ASN A 24 -11.64 -6.98 13.59
N GLN A 25 -12.15 -8.21 13.82
CA GLN A 25 -11.30 -9.42 13.91
C GLN A 25 -10.60 -9.79 12.59
N ASN A 26 -11.23 -9.52 11.44
CA ASN A 26 -10.74 -9.90 10.11
C ASN A 26 -10.63 -8.71 9.16
N GLU A 27 -10.68 -7.46 9.65
CA GLU A 27 -10.61 -6.25 8.83
C GLU A 27 -9.63 -5.23 9.41
N LEU A 28 -8.90 -4.62 8.49
CA LEU A 28 -7.85 -3.65 8.74
C LEU A 28 -8.11 -2.40 7.91
N LEU A 29 -7.75 -1.24 8.47
CA LEU A 29 -7.51 -0.02 7.72
C LEU A 29 -6.00 0.19 7.66
N ILE A 30 -5.47 0.30 6.45
CA ILE A 30 -4.07 0.54 6.17
C ILE A 30 -3.97 1.95 5.64
N THR A 31 -3.12 2.76 6.23
CA THR A 31 -2.89 4.15 5.84
C THR A 31 -1.42 4.31 5.53
N THR A 32 -1.11 4.68 4.31
CA THR A 32 0.26 4.84 3.82
C THR A 32 0.47 6.28 3.45
N SER A 33 1.39 6.92 4.14
CA SER A 33 1.91 8.23 3.79
C SER A 33 3.20 8.07 3.02
N ALA A 34 3.32 8.80 1.92
CA ALA A 34 4.47 8.72 1.05
C ALA A 34 5.04 10.11 0.81
N ASP A 35 6.35 10.18 0.61
CA ASP A 35 7.03 11.43 0.24
C ASP A 35 6.61 11.89 -1.17
N SER A 36 6.87 13.15 -1.53
CA SER A 36 6.53 13.72 -2.84
C SER A 36 7.09 12.92 -4.02
N ASP A 37 8.19 12.21 -3.79
CA ASP A 37 8.84 11.38 -4.80
C ASP A 37 8.07 10.08 -5.10
N CYS A 38 7.28 9.59 -4.15
CA CYS A 38 6.53 8.34 -4.31
C CYS A 38 5.29 8.48 -5.17
N MET A 39 4.80 9.72 -5.34
CA MET A 39 3.49 10.03 -5.90
C MET A 39 2.35 9.23 -5.25
N THR A 40 1.13 9.58 -5.62
CA THR A 40 -0.09 8.92 -5.18
C THR A 40 -0.16 7.44 -5.61
N ALA A 41 0.47 7.08 -6.72
CA ALA A 41 0.55 5.70 -7.21
C ALA A 41 1.48 4.82 -6.38
N GLY A 42 2.66 5.33 -5.99
CA GLY A 42 3.60 4.59 -5.15
C GLY A 42 3.06 4.33 -3.74
N ALA A 43 2.36 5.30 -3.17
CA ALA A 43 1.66 5.12 -1.89
C ALA A 43 0.63 3.98 -1.93
N PHE A 44 -0.14 3.90 -3.03
CA PHE A 44 -1.11 2.83 -3.21
C PHE A 44 -0.45 1.46 -3.41
N ALA A 45 0.64 1.41 -4.17
CA ALA A 45 1.41 0.19 -4.37
C ALA A 45 1.97 -0.35 -3.04
N VAL A 46 2.54 0.54 -2.23
CA VAL A 46 3.04 0.21 -0.89
C VAL A 46 1.90 -0.24 0.01
N ALA A 47 0.79 0.49 0.06
CA ALA A 47 -0.38 0.12 0.86
C ALA A 47 -0.93 -1.27 0.47
N SER A 48 -0.99 -1.56 -0.83
CA SER A 48 -1.47 -2.85 -1.36
C SER A 48 -0.57 -4.01 -0.94
N LYS A 49 0.75 -3.84 -1.08
CA LYS A 49 1.70 -4.86 -0.61
C LYS A 49 1.68 -4.97 0.93
N MET A 50 1.49 -3.87 1.65
CA MET A 50 1.33 -3.88 3.11
C MET A 50 0.06 -4.63 3.54
N ALA A 51 -1.01 -4.61 2.73
CA ALA A 51 -2.18 -5.45 2.97
C ALA A 51 -1.83 -6.94 3.01
N ALA A 52 -1.02 -7.40 2.07
CA ALA A 52 -0.54 -8.77 2.07
C ALA A 52 0.37 -9.07 3.28
N VAL A 53 1.27 -8.14 3.63
CA VAL A 53 2.14 -8.27 4.82
C VAL A 53 1.29 -8.45 6.09
N GLU A 54 0.34 -7.55 6.33
CA GLU A 54 -0.49 -7.60 7.53
C GLU A 54 -1.41 -8.83 7.56
N THR A 55 -1.91 -9.26 6.39
CA THR A 55 -2.69 -10.49 6.28
C THR A 55 -1.90 -11.69 6.82
N ILE A 56 -0.63 -11.83 6.41
CA ILE A 56 0.23 -12.91 6.87
C ILE A 56 0.61 -12.73 8.35
N ARG A 57 0.93 -11.51 8.80
CA ARG A 57 1.24 -11.22 10.21
C ARG A 57 0.10 -11.55 11.15
N HIS A 58 -1.14 -11.41 10.67
CA HIS A 58 -2.34 -11.76 11.43
C HIS A 58 -2.75 -13.23 11.31
N GLY A 59 -1.97 -14.06 10.60
CA GLY A 59 -2.19 -15.49 10.47
C GLY A 59 -3.24 -15.88 9.44
N PHE A 60 -3.62 -14.95 8.56
CA PHE A 60 -4.52 -15.21 7.44
C PHE A 60 -3.72 -15.53 6.18
N GLU A 61 -4.37 -16.16 5.21
CA GLU A 61 -3.74 -16.59 3.96
C GLU A 61 -4.10 -15.67 2.79
N ARG A 62 -5.31 -15.10 2.83
CA ARG A 62 -5.87 -14.34 1.72
C ARG A 62 -6.56 -13.07 2.18
N TYR A 63 -6.69 -12.12 1.27
CA TYR A 63 -7.32 -10.84 1.55
C TYR A 63 -8.06 -10.24 0.36
N GLU A 64 -9.01 -9.37 0.65
CA GLU A 64 -9.78 -8.58 -0.30
C GLU A 64 -9.67 -7.11 0.09
N ILE A 65 -9.48 -6.25 -0.91
CA ILE A 65 -9.54 -4.81 -0.69
C ILE A 65 -11.01 -4.39 -0.82
N LEU A 66 -11.63 -4.06 0.32
CA LEU A 66 -13.04 -3.64 0.39
C LEU A 66 -13.26 -2.23 -0.16
N GLY A 67 -12.20 -1.42 -0.18
CA GLY A 67 -12.23 -0.07 -0.71
C GLY A 67 -10.94 0.67 -0.40
N SER A 68 -10.72 1.77 -1.09
CA SER A 68 -9.58 2.64 -0.82
C SER A 68 -9.97 4.12 -0.83
N SER A 69 -9.46 4.88 0.11
CA SER A 69 -9.75 6.30 0.31
C SER A 69 -8.43 7.09 0.31
N ARG A 70 -8.40 8.28 -0.28
CA ARG A 70 -7.36 9.29 -0.02
C ARG A 70 -7.97 10.29 0.96
N ASN A 71 -7.28 10.59 2.06
CA ASN A 71 -7.65 11.54 3.13
C ASN A 71 -8.69 12.58 2.66
N SER A 72 -9.95 12.65 3.11
CA SER A 72 -10.46 12.69 4.48
C SER A 72 -11.94 12.25 4.52
N ASP A 73 -12.37 11.44 3.55
CA ASP A 73 -13.75 10.93 3.46
C ASP A 73 -13.77 9.38 3.45
N PRO A 74 -14.34 8.73 4.49
CA PRO A 74 -14.51 7.28 4.51
C PRO A 74 -15.51 6.77 3.45
N ASN A 75 -16.19 7.66 2.71
CA ASN A 75 -17.17 7.31 1.68
C ASN A 75 -16.61 7.28 0.25
N MET A 76 -15.34 7.66 0.02
CA MET A 76 -14.74 7.53 -1.30
C MET A 76 -14.09 6.16 -1.44
N ILE A 77 -14.60 5.35 -2.37
CA ILE A 77 -14.08 4.02 -2.72
C ILE A 77 -13.38 4.14 -4.08
N TYR A 78 -12.05 4.10 -4.08
CA TYR A 78 -11.26 3.86 -5.27
C TYR A 78 -11.14 2.34 -5.49
N ILE A 79 -11.65 1.85 -6.61
CA ILE A 79 -11.50 0.47 -7.08
C ILE A 79 -10.52 0.53 -8.24
N PRO A 80 -9.33 -0.11 -8.15
CA PRO A 80 -8.43 -0.16 -9.28
C PRO A 80 -9.06 -0.99 -10.40
N SER A 81 -9.48 -0.33 -11.48
CA SER A 81 -9.85 -0.97 -12.74
C SER A 81 -8.63 -1.11 -13.64
N ASN A 82 -8.55 -2.24 -14.34
CA ASN A 82 -7.58 -2.59 -15.38
C ASN A 82 -7.70 -1.76 -16.69
N ASP A 83 -8.17 -0.51 -16.59
CA ASP A 83 -8.32 0.43 -17.69
C ASP A 83 -7.49 1.69 -17.41
N ASP A 84 -6.61 2.04 -18.34
CA ASP A 84 -5.60 3.10 -18.25
C ASP A 84 -6.19 4.53 -18.33
N SER A 85 -7.48 4.70 -17.97
CA SER A 85 -8.28 5.86 -18.35
C SER A 85 -9.29 6.37 -17.30
N ILE A 86 -8.95 6.32 -16.01
CA ILE A 86 -9.68 7.06 -14.96
C ILE A 86 -8.71 7.86 -14.09
N PHE A 87 -8.09 8.88 -14.69
CA PHE A 87 -7.52 10.04 -14.00
C PHE A 87 -8.44 11.26 -14.15
N ALA A 88 -9.76 11.05 -14.12
CA ALA A 88 -10.73 12.11 -14.37
C ALA A 88 -11.85 12.10 -13.32
N GLY A 89 -11.48 12.51 -12.11
CA GLY A 89 -12.39 12.96 -11.08
C GLY A 89 -11.71 14.11 -10.36
N ASP A 90 -11.79 15.27 -11.00
CA ASP A 90 -11.23 16.56 -10.58
C ASP A 90 -11.36 16.80 -9.06
N VAL A 91 -10.24 16.72 -8.35
CA VAL A 91 -10.10 17.30 -7.00
C VAL A 91 -8.73 17.95 -6.95
N LEU A 92 -8.74 19.26 -7.16
CA LEU A 92 -7.63 20.16 -6.85
C LEU A 92 -7.35 20.09 -5.35
N ASP A 93 -6.41 19.26 -4.93
CA ASP A 93 -5.78 19.39 -3.61
C ASP A 93 -4.26 19.19 -3.72
N PHE A 94 -3.53 20.24 -3.39
CA PHE A 94 -2.08 20.30 -3.43
C PHE A 94 -1.55 19.88 -2.05
N GLY A 95 -1.44 18.59 -1.72
CA GLY A 95 -0.78 18.26 -0.45
C GLY A 95 -0.67 16.82 0.06
N SER A 96 -1.48 15.85 -0.37
CA SER A 96 -1.41 14.50 0.21
C SER A 96 -1.10 13.43 -0.84
N TYR A 97 0.09 12.84 -0.72
CA TYR A 97 0.50 11.63 -1.46
C TYR A 97 0.04 10.35 -0.74
N ASP A 98 -0.92 10.46 0.19
CA ASP A 98 -1.34 9.34 1.04
C ASP A 98 -2.30 8.40 0.31
N ALA A 99 -2.36 7.15 0.78
CA ALA A 99 -3.32 6.14 0.37
C ALA A 99 -3.88 5.40 1.58
N SER A 100 -5.19 5.20 1.65
CA SER A 100 -5.82 4.37 2.68
C SER A 100 -6.54 3.19 2.04
N LEU A 101 -6.36 1.97 2.56
CA LEU A 101 -7.02 0.74 2.10
C LEU A 101 -7.78 0.09 3.25
N ARG A 102 -9.05 -0.24 3.03
CA ARG A 102 -9.77 -1.16 3.89
C ARG A 102 -9.62 -2.57 3.35
N VAL A 103 -9.14 -3.47 4.19
CA VAL A 103 -8.80 -4.83 3.83
C VAL A 103 -9.60 -5.79 4.68
N ARG A 104 -10.18 -6.82 4.07
CA ARG A 104 -10.74 -7.98 4.76
C ARG A 104 -9.84 -9.19 4.53
N MET A 105 -9.54 -9.91 5.59
CA MET A 105 -8.69 -11.09 5.58
C MET A 105 -9.53 -12.36 5.72
N PHE A 106 -9.02 -13.45 5.16
CA PHE A 106 -9.73 -14.72 5.04
C PHE A 106 -8.82 -15.90 5.36
N ASN A 107 -9.39 -16.89 6.03
CA ASN A 107 -8.83 -18.21 6.26
C ASN A 107 -9.51 -19.25 5.38
N ALA A 108 -8.86 -20.40 5.21
CA ALA A 108 -9.45 -21.55 4.55
C ALA A 108 -10.78 -21.94 5.23
N GLY A 109 -11.87 -21.88 4.46
CA GLY A 109 -13.23 -22.14 4.93
C GLY A 109 -14.13 -20.90 5.02
N ASP A 110 -13.57 -19.70 4.96
CA ASP A 110 -14.37 -18.46 4.95
C ASP A 110 -15.09 -18.25 3.62
N ALA A 111 -16.31 -17.70 3.68
CA ALA A 111 -17.06 -17.32 2.48
C ALA A 111 -16.30 -16.21 1.72
N GLY A 112 -15.97 -16.45 0.45
CA GLY A 112 -15.19 -15.53 -0.39
C GLY A 112 -13.69 -15.83 -0.45
N TYR A 113 -13.18 -16.79 0.32
CA TYR A 113 -11.75 -17.17 0.33
C TYR A 113 -11.17 -17.46 -1.06
N HIS A 114 -11.94 -18.12 -1.94
CA HIS A 114 -11.48 -18.46 -3.30
C HIS A 114 -11.41 -17.26 -4.25
N GLN A 115 -12.10 -16.17 -3.94
CA GLN A 115 -12.14 -14.93 -4.71
C GLN A 115 -11.12 -13.91 -4.20
N ALA A 116 -10.67 -14.07 -2.95
CA ALA A 116 -9.66 -13.24 -2.32
C ALA A 116 -8.25 -13.46 -2.90
N LEU A 117 -7.42 -12.42 -2.84
CA LEU A 117 -6.03 -12.42 -3.28
C LEU A 117 -5.16 -13.24 -2.33
N ASP A 118 -4.24 -14.02 -2.87
CA ASP A 118 -3.25 -14.76 -2.09
C ASP A 118 -2.13 -13.83 -1.61
N ALA A 119 -1.97 -13.71 -0.29
CA ALA A 119 -1.03 -12.75 0.29
C ALA A 119 0.43 -13.09 -0.04
N ARG A 120 0.80 -14.37 -0.04
CA ARG A 120 2.17 -14.79 -0.36
C ARG A 120 2.46 -14.61 -1.83
N GLN A 121 1.50 -14.91 -2.69
CA GLN A 121 1.62 -14.67 -4.12
C GLN A 121 1.85 -13.20 -4.44
N GLN A 122 1.15 -12.28 -3.74
CA GLN A 122 1.32 -10.84 -3.99
C GLN A 122 2.65 -10.27 -3.50
N LEU A 123 3.28 -10.88 -2.50
CA LEU A 123 4.61 -10.48 -2.05
C LEU A 123 5.74 -11.18 -2.82
N GLY A 124 5.45 -12.29 -3.50
CA GLY A 124 6.42 -13.06 -4.26
C GLY A 124 7.40 -13.84 -3.38
N PRO A 125 8.54 -14.30 -3.93
CA PRO A 125 9.46 -15.20 -3.23
C PRO A 125 10.14 -14.60 -2.00
N GLU A 126 10.19 -13.27 -1.89
CA GLU A 126 10.78 -12.56 -0.75
C GLU A 126 9.77 -12.22 0.36
N TRP A 127 8.58 -12.84 0.34
CA TRP A 127 7.49 -12.50 1.26
C TRP A 127 7.89 -12.55 2.73
N GLU A 128 8.73 -13.51 3.14
CA GLU A 128 9.19 -13.64 4.54
C GLU A 128 9.95 -12.38 4.99
N LYS A 129 10.85 -11.89 4.14
CA LYS A 129 11.65 -10.69 4.40
C LYS A 129 10.78 -9.44 4.44
N LEU A 130 9.77 -9.35 3.56
CA LEU A 130 8.83 -8.23 3.53
C LEU A 130 7.88 -8.26 4.74
N VAL A 131 7.50 -9.44 5.21
CA VAL A 131 6.70 -9.61 6.42
C VAL A 131 7.49 -9.26 7.68
N GLU A 132 8.80 -9.52 7.71
CA GLU A 132 9.64 -9.11 8.84
C GLU A 132 9.89 -7.59 8.83
N ASN A 133 10.35 -7.06 7.71
CA ASN A 133 10.85 -5.68 7.63
C ASN A 133 9.75 -4.64 7.33
N GLY A 134 8.59 -5.06 6.82
CA GLY A 134 7.60 -4.17 6.25
C GLY A 134 8.05 -3.57 4.91
N ILE A 135 7.28 -2.62 4.42
CA ILE A 135 7.51 -1.96 3.12
C ILE A 135 7.67 -0.48 3.38
N ASN A 136 8.89 0.00 3.14
CA ASN A 136 9.35 1.33 3.51
C ASN A 136 9.84 2.16 2.31
N SER A 137 9.72 1.62 1.09
CA SER A 137 10.10 2.34 -0.14
C SER A 137 9.05 2.16 -1.23
N CYS A 138 8.82 3.22 -2.01
CA CYS A 138 7.93 3.19 -3.18
C CYS A 138 8.63 2.78 -4.49
N LEU A 139 9.93 2.44 -4.43
CA LEU A 139 10.77 2.06 -5.58
C LEU A 139 10.81 0.53 -5.82
N SER A 140 9.94 -0.23 -5.16
CA SER A 140 9.95 -1.70 -5.12
C SER A 140 8.97 -2.37 -6.08
#